data_AF-A0A963DU84-F1
#
_entry.id   AF-A0A963DU84-F1
#
_cell.length_a   1.000
_cell.length_b   1.000
_cell.length_c   1.000
_cell.angle_alpha   90.00
_cell.angle_beta   90.00
_cell.angle_gamma   90.00
#
_symmetry.space_group_name_H-M   'P 1'
#
loop_
_entity.id
_entity.type
_entity.pdbx_description
1 polymer ?
#
loop_
_entity_poly.entity_id
_entity_poly.type
_entity_poly.pdbx_seq_one_letter_code
_entity_poly.pdbx_strand_id
1 'polypeptide(L)'
;MAVDRNNPTEIARETFRLLAQRRVPPTPANFERLYHEVAGSSPQEAFPARRLKTLAAGLPRDTPEAARTARRVEQCVAKGEWDAFAGLFTELCAGEDREALQWGPVIRELVGEYERAHHGLTAARKREALQHVLTSTADAATLHQRIGGLIKGWRHHQSEAAVDDEAAAEADSGAAAGGGRAIAAMAGADVPTRTGGSEPDRARTATLTAVPTRPAAATADGGLALLIAQLLDDGLSPLIVDVPDLVGELHALAGELRDTPARLVDDGCRQKLESVVKRLEWVAEEQLAVRSGLIGVLQLILQNISQLVLDDRWLHGQLSVLTEVFTRPLDVRTLDDVERRLRDVIDKQGHLKRELTDAQRRLKTMLAGFVDRLAEFSATTGEYHDAIGRCAERVAKAEDITEISDVVEEILQQTRIAQDSAQRSHREINALKDQVEAAN
;
A
#
# COMPACT_ATOMS: atom_id res chain seq x y z
N MET A 1 17.61 0.05 71.09
CA MET A 1 16.23 -0.33 71.41
C MET A 1 15.75 -1.21 70.28
N ALA A 2 15.42 -2.46 70.57
CA ALA A 2 14.91 -3.40 69.58
C ALA A 2 13.49 -2.97 69.19
N VAL A 3 13.25 -2.72 67.91
CA VAL A 3 11.93 -2.34 67.40
C VAL A 3 11.07 -3.59 67.31
N ASP A 4 9.89 -3.54 67.92
CA ASP A 4 8.90 -4.59 67.80
C ASP A 4 8.32 -4.57 66.38
N ARG A 5 8.75 -5.55 65.56
CA ARG A 5 8.38 -5.70 64.14
C ARG A 5 6.88 -5.91 63.87
N ASN A 6 6.05 -5.94 64.91
CA ASN A 6 4.61 -6.14 64.82
C ASN A 6 3.78 -4.86 65.03
N ASN A 7 4.38 -3.73 65.42
CA ASN A 7 3.63 -2.50 65.66
C ASN A 7 3.76 -1.51 64.47
N PRO A 8 2.71 -1.33 63.63
CA PRO A 8 2.79 -0.51 62.42
C PRO A 8 3.09 0.97 62.70
N THR A 9 2.71 1.47 63.87
CA THR A 9 3.00 2.85 64.28
C THR A 9 4.47 3.06 64.63
N GLU A 10 5.15 2.03 65.15
CA GLU A 10 6.58 2.11 65.48
C GLU A 10 7.45 2.00 64.22
N ILE A 11 7.07 1.11 63.30
CA ILE A 11 7.69 0.99 61.97
C ILE A 11 7.58 2.33 61.24
N ALA A 12 6.42 2.97 61.22
CA ALA A 12 6.24 4.30 60.60
C ALA A 12 7.10 5.40 61.25
N ARG A 13 7.28 5.38 62.58
CA ARG A 13 8.14 6.37 63.27
C ARG A 13 9.61 6.15 62.93
N GLU A 14 10.04 4.90 62.84
CA GLU A 14 11.41 4.56 62.45
C GLU A 14 11.68 4.87 60.97
N THR A 15 10.70 4.73 60.09
CA THR A 15 10.85 5.06 58.66
C THR A 15 10.95 6.57 58.44
N PHE A 16 10.17 7.38 59.17
CA PHE A 16 10.35 8.83 59.17
C PHE A 16 11.71 9.25 59.75
N ARG A 17 12.19 8.56 60.79
CA ARG A 17 13.53 8.78 61.34
C ARG A 17 14.62 8.46 60.30
N LEU A 18 14.47 7.38 59.55
CA LEU A 18 15.40 6.99 58.49
C LEU A 18 15.32 7.90 57.25
N LEU A 19 14.13 8.39 56.87
CA LEU A 19 13.96 9.41 55.83
C LEU A 19 14.72 10.69 56.19
N ALA A 20 14.57 11.15 57.44
CA ALA A 20 15.25 12.34 57.94
C ALA A 20 16.77 12.14 58.03
N GLN A 21 17.22 10.96 58.48
CA GLN A 21 18.65 10.65 58.61
C GLN A 21 19.34 10.48 57.25
N ARG A 22 18.66 9.87 56.25
CA ARG A 22 19.18 9.68 54.89
C ARG A 22 18.98 10.91 53.99
N ARG A 23 18.35 11.99 54.47
CA ARG A 23 18.03 13.23 53.72
C ARG A 23 17.34 12.97 52.38
N VAL A 24 16.46 11.96 52.34
CA VAL A 24 15.70 11.60 51.14
C VAL A 24 14.37 12.38 51.18
N PRO A 25 13.91 12.98 50.07
CA PRO A 25 12.66 13.73 50.06
C PRO A 25 11.48 12.82 50.45
N PRO A 26 10.54 13.30 51.29
CA PRO A 26 9.39 12.52 51.76
C PRO A 26 8.34 12.40 50.65
N THR A 27 8.66 11.66 49.60
CA THR A 27 7.73 11.25 48.55
C THR A 27 7.04 9.93 48.95
N PRO A 28 5.80 9.68 48.51
CA PRO A 28 5.09 8.43 48.82
C PRO A 28 5.89 7.17 48.47
N ALA A 29 6.57 7.17 47.32
CA ALA A 29 7.41 6.05 46.88
C ALA A 29 8.64 5.81 47.78
N ASN A 30 9.27 6.87 48.30
CA ASN A 30 10.42 6.74 49.20
C ASN A 30 10.00 6.27 50.59
N PHE A 31 8.83 6.69 51.06
CA PHE A 31 8.25 6.20 52.31
C PHE A 31 7.92 4.72 52.22
N GLU A 32 7.26 4.28 51.14
CA GLU A 32 6.91 2.87 50.90
C GLU A 32 8.17 1.99 50.87
N ARG A 33 9.21 2.40 50.15
CA ARG A 33 10.49 1.67 50.08
C ARG A 33 11.15 1.50 51.45
N LEU A 34 11.21 2.59 52.24
CA LEU A 34 11.83 2.57 53.57
C LEU A 34 10.96 1.85 54.61
N TYR A 35 9.64 1.94 54.48
CA TYR A 35 8.68 1.21 55.30
C TYR A 35 8.83 -0.29 55.13
N HIS A 36 8.95 -0.75 53.90
CA HIS A 36 9.23 -2.14 53.59
C HIS A 36 10.65 -2.58 54.03
N GLU A 37 11.66 -1.70 53.98
CA GLU A 37 13.02 -1.95 54.51
C GLU A 37 13.02 -2.16 56.03
N VAL A 38 12.26 -1.36 56.79
CA VAL A 38 12.17 -1.48 58.26
C VAL A 38 11.26 -2.64 58.70
N ALA A 39 10.17 -2.87 57.98
CA ALA A 39 9.24 -3.96 58.25
C ALA A 39 9.79 -5.34 57.86
N GLY A 40 10.85 -5.41 57.04
CA GLY A 40 11.43 -6.66 56.54
C GLY A 40 10.56 -7.38 55.50
N SER A 41 9.58 -6.69 54.94
CA SER A 41 8.66 -7.19 53.90
C SER A 41 9.09 -6.65 52.53
N SER A 42 9.09 -7.44 51.46
CA SER A 42 9.30 -6.92 50.10
C SER A 42 8.10 -6.07 49.63
N PRO A 43 8.32 -5.04 48.79
CA PRO A 43 7.22 -4.29 48.20
C PRO A 43 6.38 -5.23 47.32
N GLN A 44 5.12 -5.48 47.71
CA GLN A 44 4.16 -6.13 46.82
C GLN A 44 3.69 -5.08 45.82
N GLU A 45 4.07 -5.23 44.55
CA GLU A 45 3.50 -4.42 43.48
C GLU A 45 1.98 -4.60 43.46
N ALA A 46 1.26 -3.51 43.70
CA ALA A 46 -0.19 -3.54 43.71
C ALA A 46 -0.72 -3.92 42.32
N PHE A 47 -1.48 -5.02 42.23
CA PHE A 47 -2.07 -5.48 40.99
C PHE A 47 -2.90 -4.35 40.34
N PRO A 48 -2.56 -3.88 39.12
CA PRO A 48 -3.17 -2.72 38.50
C PRO A 48 -4.55 -3.06 37.89
N ALA A 49 -5.48 -3.52 38.74
CA ALA A 49 -6.80 -4.03 38.37
C ALA A 49 -7.59 -3.07 37.48
N ARG A 50 -7.52 -1.76 37.76
CA ARG A 50 -8.29 -0.76 37.00
C ARG A 50 -7.82 -0.63 35.56
N ARG A 51 -6.50 -0.59 35.33
CA ARG A 51 -5.92 -0.45 33.98
C ARG A 51 -6.10 -1.74 33.17
N LEU A 52 -5.91 -2.90 33.80
CA LEU A 52 -6.10 -4.20 33.16
C LEU A 52 -7.56 -4.48 32.82
N LYS A 53 -8.53 -4.00 33.63
CA LYS A 53 -9.97 -4.07 33.28
C LYS A 53 -10.31 -3.24 32.05
N THR A 54 -9.70 -2.05 31.90
CA THR A 54 -9.87 -1.23 30.69
C THR A 54 -9.28 -1.91 29.46
N LEU A 55 -8.10 -2.52 29.59
CA LEU A 55 -7.51 -3.30 28.50
C LEU A 55 -8.37 -4.52 28.14
N ALA A 56 -8.86 -5.26 29.13
CA ALA A 56 -9.73 -6.42 28.93
C ALA A 56 -11.04 -6.06 28.20
N ALA A 57 -11.63 -4.90 28.52
CA ALA A 57 -12.84 -4.40 27.86
C ALA A 57 -12.62 -3.97 26.39
N GLY A 58 -11.38 -3.71 26.00
CA GLY A 58 -11.00 -3.30 24.64
C GLY A 58 -10.66 -4.46 23.70
N LEU A 59 -10.66 -5.72 24.15
CA LEU A 59 -10.37 -6.85 23.26
C LEU A 59 -11.51 -7.06 22.23
N PRO A 60 -11.18 -7.37 20.97
CA PRO A 60 -12.18 -7.65 19.94
C PRO A 60 -13.00 -8.90 20.31
N ARG A 61 -14.31 -8.84 20.06
CA ARG A 61 -15.26 -9.93 20.37
C ARG A 61 -15.95 -10.47 19.11
N ASP A 62 -15.40 -10.14 17.95
CA ASP A 62 -16.01 -10.38 16.65
C ASP A 62 -16.01 -11.87 16.29
N THR A 63 -15.07 -12.65 16.83
CA THR A 63 -15.03 -14.11 16.67
C THR A 63 -15.39 -14.82 17.97
N PRO A 64 -16.03 -16.00 17.91
CA PRO A 64 -16.37 -16.78 19.11
C PRO A 64 -15.13 -17.21 19.90
N GLU A 65 -13.97 -17.31 19.25
CA GLU A 65 -12.68 -17.57 19.87
C GLU A 65 -12.13 -16.34 20.58
N ALA A 66 -12.19 -15.16 19.95
CA ALA A 66 -11.80 -13.90 20.58
C ALA A 66 -12.69 -13.55 21.78
N ALA A 67 -13.97 -13.88 21.72
CA ALA A 67 -14.87 -13.75 22.86
C ALA A 67 -14.52 -14.70 24.03
N ARG A 68 -14.02 -15.92 23.75
CA ARG A 68 -13.55 -16.87 24.78
C ARG A 68 -12.26 -16.40 25.42
N THR A 69 -11.29 -15.91 24.65
CA THR A 69 -10.03 -15.37 25.17
C THR A 69 -10.26 -14.10 25.99
N ALA A 70 -11.11 -13.18 25.52
CA ALA A 70 -11.49 -11.99 26.29
C ALA A 70 -12.09 -12.35 27.68
N ARG A 71 -12.99 -13.35 27.75
CA ARG A 71 -13.55 -13.82 29.04
C ARG A 71 -12.49 -14.44 29.96
N ARG A 72 -11.52 -15.19 29.41
CA ARG A 72 -10.40 -15.76 30.19
C ARG A 72 -9.52 -14.64 30.76
N VAL A 73 -9.21 -13.62 29.97
CA VAL A 73 -8.45 -12.43 30.40
C VAL A 73 -9.20 -11.68 31.50
N GLU A 74 -10.51 -11.45 31.34
CA GLU A 74 -11.35 -10.81 32.37
C GLU A 74 -11.37 -11.60 33.69
N GLN A 75 -11.39 -12.94 33.61
CA GLN A 75 -11.36 -13.81 34.79
C GLN A 75 -10.02 -13.74 35.54
N CYS A 76 -8.89 -13.73 34.83
CA CYS A 76 -7.56 -13.56 35.44
C CYS A 76 -7.42 -12.17 36.10
N VAL A 77 -7.94 -11.13 35.44
CA VAL A 77 -7.94 -9.78 36.00
C VAL A 77 -8.88 -9.65 37.21
N ALA A 78 -9.98 -10.40 37.25
CA ALA A 78 -10.87 -10.46 38.41
C ALA A 78 -10.26 -11.19 39.61
N LYS A 79 -9.44 -12.22 39.37
CA LYS A 79 -8.74 -13.00 40.41
C LYS A 79 -7.44 -12.35 40.92
N GLY A 80 -6.88 -11.39 40.19
CA GLY A 80 -5.65 -10.70 40.58
C GLY A 80 -4.37 -11.53 40.36
N GLU A 81 -4.43 -12.56 39.51
CA GLU A 81 -3.31 -13.45 39.20
C GLU A 81 -2.48 -12.88 38.04
N TRP A 82 -1.37 -12.21 38.36
CA TRP A 82 -0.48 -11.61 37.36
C TRP A 82 0.21 -12.65 36.46
N ASP A 83 0.67 -13.77 37.04
CA ASP A 83 1.34 -14.83 36.29
C ASP A 83 0.41 -15.51 35.27
N ALA A 84 -0.86 -15.73 35.65
CA ALA A 84 -1.86 -16.28 34.75
C ALA A 84 -2.21 -15.31 33.61
N PHE A 85 -2.28 -14.00 33.90
CA PHE A 85 -2.46 -12.98 32.87
C PHE A 85 -1.27 -12.91 31.90
N ALA A 86 -0.03 -12.93 32.42
CA ALA A 86 1.18 -12.93 31.61
C ALA A 86 1.30 -14.16 30.72
N GLY A 87 0.96 -15.34 31.24
CA GLY A 87 0.89 -16.58 30.46
C GLY A 87 -0.13 -16.51 29.33
N LEU A 88 -1.36 -16.06 29.61
CA LEU A 88 -2.40 -15.87 28.59
C LEU A 88 -2.01 -14.84 27.52
N PHE A 89 -1.36 -13.76 27.92
CA PHE A 89 -0.89 -12.73 26.98
C PHE A 89 0.21 -13.28 26.08
N THR A 90 1.12 -14.09 26.63
CA THR A 90 2.18 -14.74 25.86
C THR A 90 1.61 -15.79 24.91
N GLU A 91 0.58 -16.55 25.33
CA GLU A 91 -0.19 -17.45 24.45
C GLU A 91 -0.91 -16.68 23.33
N LEU A 92 -1.47 -15.51 23.61
CA LEU A 92 -2.13 -14.64 22.62
C LEU A 92 -1.12 -14.09 21.60
N CYS A 93 0.06 -13.66 22.05
CA CYS A 93 1.12 -13.17 21.17
C CYS A 93 1.82 -14.29 20.40
N ALA A 94 1.91 -15.50 20.95
CA ALA A 94 2.40 -16.68 20.26
C ALA A 94 1.33 -17.27 19.30
N GLY A 95 0.06 -17.04 19.60
CA GLY A 95 -1.11 -17.50 18.86
C GLY A 95 -1.44 -16.66 17.62
N GLU A 96 -0.44 -16.35 16.80
CA GLU A 96 -0.61 -15.85 15.42
C GLU A 96 0.09 -16.71 14.37
N ASP A 97 0.60 -17.90 14.73
CA ASP A 97 0.66 -19.04 13.79
C ASP A 97 -0.75 -19.67 13.65
N ARG A 98 -1.79 -18.83 13.51
CA ARG A 98 -3.11 -19.26 13.09
C ARG A 98 -2.96 -19.74 11.67
N GLU A 99 -2.71 -21.05 11.53
CA GLU A 99 -2.73 -21.85 10.30
C GLU A 99 -2.71 -20.94 9.08
N ALA A 100 -1.54 -20.34 8.78
CA ALA A 100 -1.40 -19.47 7.63
C ALA A 100 -1.87 -20.33 6.44
N LEU A 101 -3.10 -20.05 5.99
CA LEU A 101 -3.79 -20.83 4.97
C LEU A 101 -2.77 -21.09 3.90
N GLN A 102 -2.43 -22.36 3.66
CA GLN A 102 -1.27 -22.70 2.85
C GLN A 102 -1.59 -22.39 1.39
N TRP A 103 -1.51 -21.12 1.03
CA TRP A 103 -1.81 -20.61 -0.29
C TRP A 103 -0.69 -20.97 -1.27
N GLY A 104 0.56 -21.03 -0.81
CA GLY A 104 1.71 -21.36 -1.64
C GLY A 104 1.60 -22.71 -2.39
N PRO A 105 1.20 -23.81 -1.73
CA PRO A 105 0.92 -25.08 -2.41
C PRO A 105 -0.30 -25.00 -3.33
N VAL A 106 -1.42 -24.45 -2.85
CA VAL A 106 -2.70 -24.41 -3.61
C VAL A 106 -2.60 -23.54 -4.86
N ILE A 107 -1.91 -22.41 -4.81
CA ILE A 107 -1.71 -21.53 -5.97
C ILE A 107 -0.79 -22.20 -7.00
N ARG A 108 0.27 -22.89 -6.55
CA ARG A 108 1.16 -23.64 -7.47
C ARG A 108 0.41 -24.78 -8.16
N GLU A 109 -0.43 -25.51 -7.43
CA GLU A 109 -1.28 -26.54 -8.01
C GLU A 109 -2.32 -25.95 -8.97
N LEU A 110 -2.93 -24.81 -8.62
CA LEU A 110 -3.90 -24.12 -9.48
C LEU A 110 -3.27 -23.70 -10.81
N VAL A 111 -2.10 -23.06 -10.78
CA VAL A 111 -1.39 -22.63 -11.99
C VAL A 111 -1.01 -23.85 -12.85
N GLY A 112 -0.48 -24.91 -12.23
CA GLY A 112 -0.15 -26.14 -12.94
C GLY A 112 -1.34 -26.81 -13.62
N GLU A 113 -2.49 -26.90 -12.94
CA GLU A 113 -3.71 -27.51 -13.51
C GLU A 113 -4.47 -26.59 -14.47
N TYR A 114 -4.26 -25.28 -14.38
CA TYR A 114 -4.83 -24.31 -15.30
C TYR A 114 -4.14 -24.39 -16.67
N GLU A 115 -2.81 -24.48 -16.69
CA GLU A 115 -1.99 -24.55 -17.91
C GLU A 115 -2.06 -25.93 -18.61
N ARG A 116 -2.43 -26.99 -17.89
CA ARG A 116 -2.62 -28.33 -18.46
C ARG A 116 -3.86 -28.40 -19.36
N ALA A 117 -3.72 -29.06 -20.51
CA ALA A 117 -4.85 -29.37 -21.38
C ALA A 117 -5.69 -30.51 -20.77
N HIS A 118 -6.95 -30.22 -20.44
CA HIS A 118 -7.92 -31.22 -19.95
C HIS A 118 -8.92 -31.53 -21.06
N HIS A 119 -9.08 -32.81 -21.39
CA HIS A 119 -10.07 -33.24 -22.38
C HIS A 119 -11.49 -32.93 -21.84
N GLY A 120 -12.32 -32.24 -22.64
CA GLY A 120 -13.68 -31.84 -22.26
C GLY A 120 -13.83 -30.51 -21.49
N LEU A 121 -12.74 -29.91 -20.97
CA LEU A 121 -12.77 -28.58 -20.33
C LEU A 121 -12.03 -27.54 -21.16
N THR A 122 -12.76 -26.60 -21.76
CA THR A 122 -12.16 -25.46 -22.46
C THR A 122 -11.53 -24.47 -21.48
N ALA A 123 -10.46 -23.77 -21.90
CA ALA A 123 -9.83 -22.72 -21.10
C ALA A 123 -10.81 -21.61 -20.67
N ALA A 124 -11.85 -21.35 -21.48
CA ALA A 124 -12.93 -20.43 -21.14
C ALA A 124 -13.77 -20.91 -19.94
N ARG A 125 -14.12 -22.20 -19.88
CA ARG A 125 -14.91 -22.79 -18.79
C ARG A 125 -14.12 -22.90 -17.49
N LYS A 126 -12.80 -23.17 -17.56
CA LYS A 126 -11.88 -23.12 -16.40
C LYS A 126 -11.84 -21.72 -15.78
N ARG A 127 -11.71 -20.69 -16.62
CA ARG A 127 -11.68 -19.28 -16.21
C ARG A 127 -13.00 -18.82 -15.59
N GLU A 128 -14.13 -19.22 -16.18
CA GLU A 128 -15.46 -18.90 -15.64
C GLU A 128 -15.70 -19.56 -14.26
N ALA A 129 -15.32 -20.82 -14.09
CA ALA A 129 -15.44 -21.52 -12.81
C ALA A 129 -14.55 -20.89 -11.72
N LEU A 130 -13.31 -20.53 -12.05
CA LEU A 130 -12.41 -19.82 -11.13
C LEU A 130 -12.97 -18.44 -10.76
N GLN A 131 -13.46 -17.69 -11.75
CA GLN A 131 -14.04 -16.38 -11.53
C GLN A 131 -15.31 -16.45 -10.66
N HIS A 132 -16.15 -17.46 -10.86
CA HIS A 132 -17.32 -17.70 -10.00
C HIS A 132 -16.92 -18.03 -8.56
N VAL A 133 -15.86 -18.79 -8.32
CA VAL A 133 -15.36 -19.08 -6.96
C VAL A 133 -14.80 -17.82 -6.28
N LEU A 134 -14.07 -16.99 -7.05
CA LEU A 134 -13.49 -15.72 -6.57
C LEU A 134 -14.55 -14.65 -6.28
N THR A 135 -15.66 -14.61 -7.03
CA THR A 135 -16.73 -13.61 -6.81
C THR A 135 -17.77 -14.06 -5.79
N SER A 136 -18.00 -15.36 -5.62
CA SER A 136 -19.03 -15.90 -4.71
C SER A 136 -18.58 -16.08 -3.27
N THR A 137 -17.29 -15.86 -2.95
CA THR A 137 -16.72 -16.20 -1.64
C THR A 137 -16.02 -14.99 -1.01
N ALA A 138 -16.48 -14.56 0.18
CA ALA A 138 -15.94 -13.39 0.89
C ALA A 138 -14.91 -13.74 1.99
N ASP A 139 -14.88 -15.00 2.46
CA ASP A 139 -14.01 -15.43 3.56
C ASP A 139 -12.81 -16.28 3.05
N ALA A 140 -11.61 -15.95 3.53
CA ALA A 140 -10.35 -16.51 3.06
C ALA A 140 -10.21 -18.02 3.30
N ALA A 141 -10.75 -18.52 4.42
CA ALA A 141 -10.72 -19.95 4.74
C ALA A 141 -11.60 -20.77 3.78
N THR A 142 -12.82 -20.28 3.54
CA THR A 142 -13.75 -20.92 2.60
C THR A 142 -13.29 -20.83 1.15
N LEU A 143 -12.57 -19.76 0.78
CA LEU A 143 -11.97 -19.60 -0.54
C LEU A 143 -10.88 -20.64 -0.78
N HIS A 144 -10.00 -20.87 0.20
CA HIS A 144 -8.94 -21.88 0.13
C HIS A 144 -9.52 -23.29 -0.08
N GLN A 145 -10.56 -23.65 0.69
CA GLN A 145 -11.25 -24.94 0.56
C GLN A 145 -11.92 -25.10 -0.82
N ARG A 146 -12.58 -24.06 -1.33
CA ARG A 146 -13.28 -24.09 -2.63
C ARG A 146 -12.31 -24.18 -3.80
N ILE A 147 -11.21 -23.45 -3.76
CA ILE A 147 -10.15 -23.54 -4.78
C ILE A 147 -9.52 -24.94 -4.76
N GLY A 148 -9.25 -25.50 -3.58
CA GLY A 148 -8.78 -26.89 -3.45
C GLY A 148 -9.78 -27.92 -4.01
N GLY A 149 -11.07 -27.71 -3.83
CA GLY A 149 -12.13 -28.54 -4.43
C GLY A 149 -12.20 -28.44 -5.96
N LEU A 150 -12.02 -27.23 -6.51
CA LEU A 150 -12.00 -26.98 -7.95
C LEU A 150 -10.83 -27.72 -8.63
N ILE A 151 -9.63 -27.65 -8.04
CA ILE A 151 -8.44 -28.36 -8.52
C ILE A 151 -8.67 -29.88 -8.53
N LYS A 152 -9.26 -30.44 -7.47
CA LYS A 152 -9.62 -31.86 -7.41
C LYS A 152 -10.64 -32.24 -8.48
N GLY A 153 -11.63 -31.39 -8.75
CA GLY A 153 -12.62 -31.60 -9.81
C GLY A 153 -12.00 -31.63 -11.21
N TRP A 154 -11.04 -30.76 -11.49
CA TRP A 154 -10.30 -30.78 -12.76
C TRP A 154 -9.47 -32.06 -12.92
N ARG A 155 -8.82 -32.53 -11.84
CA ARG A 155 -8.06 -33.79 -11.84
C ARG A 155 -8.96 -35.01 -12.00
N HIS A 156 -10.20 -34.97 -11.50
CA HIS A 156 -11.15 -36.08 -11.65
C HIS A 156 -11.68 -36.21 -13.09
N HIS A 157 -11.98 -35.09 -13.75
CA HIS A 157 -12.34 -35.10 -15.17
C HIS A 157 -11.23 -35.64 -16.09
N GLN A 158 -9.96 -35.50 -15.67
CA GLN A 158 -8.83 -36.13 -16.37
C GLN A 158 -8.81 -37.65 -16.18
N SER A 159 -9.16 -38.13 -14.98
CA SER A 159 -9.24 -39.57 -14.68
C SER A 159 -10.39 -40.27 -15.41
N GLU A 160 -11.56 -39.63 -15.52
CA GLU A 160 -12.69 -40.20 -16.27
C GLU A 160 -12.39 -40.25 -17.77
N ALA A 161 -11.78 -39.20 -18.33
CA ALA A 161 -11.37 -39.19 -19.73
C ALA A 161 -10.31 -40.26 -20.06
N ALA A 162 -9.40 -40.56 -19.12
CA ALA A 162 -8.40 -41.63 -19.30
C ALA A 162 -9.03 -43.04 -19.28
N VAL A 163 -10.07 -43.25 -18.47
CA VAL A 163 -10.83 -44.52 -18.44
C VAL A 163 -11.69 -44.67 -19.69
N ASP A 164 -12.25 -43.58 -20.21
CA ASP A 164 -12.99 -43.58 -21.48
C ASP A 164 -12.08 -43.81 -22.70
N ASP A 165 -10.84 -43.29 -22.70
CA ASP A 165 -9.84 -43.56 -23.75
C ASP A 165 -9.30 -45.01 -23.68
N GLU A 166 -9.11 -45.58 -22.48
CA GLU A 166 -8.76 -47.00 -22.32
C GLU A 166 -9.91 -47.93 -22.74
N ALA A 167 -11.17 -47.60 -22.41
CA ALA A 167 -12.35 -48.35 -22.83
C ALA A 167 -12.61 -48.23 -24.34
N ALA A 168 -12.30 -47.08 -24.96
CA ALA A 168 -12.37 -46.89 -26.41
C ALA A 168 -11.23 -47.63 -27.15
N ALA A 169 -10.03 -47.71 -26.57
CA ALA A 169 -8.91 -48.48 -27.11
C ALA A 169 -9.13 -50.01 -27.00
N GLU A 170 -9.82 -50.49 -25.97
CA GLU A 170 -10.26 -51.89 -25.88
C GLU A 170 -11.44 -52.22 -26.82
N ALA A 171 -12.29 -51.25 -27.16
CA ALA A 171 -13.38 -51.46 -28.13
C ALA A 171 -12.91 -51.52 -29.60
N ASP A 172 -11.83 -50.83 -29.95
CA ASP A 172 -11.28 -50.81 -31.33
C ASP A 172 -10.31 -51.99 -31.63
N SER A 173 -9.91 -52.74 -30.59
CA SER A 173 -9.07 -53.96 -30.75
C SER A 173 -9.86 -55.28 -30.73
N GLY A 174 -11.20 -55.22 -30.67
CA GLY A 174 -12.10 -56.37 -30.46
C GLY A 174 -12.87 -56.90 -31.68
N ALA A 175 -12.38 -56.73 -32.91
CA ALA A 175 -13.06 -57.21 -34.12
C ALA A 175 -12.16 -58.00 -35.09
N ALA A 176 -11.51 -59.08 -34.62
CA ALA A 176 -11.27 -60.30 -35.42
C ALA A 176 -10.68 -61.44 -34.58
N ALA A 177 -11.20 -62.65 -34.83
CA ALA A 177 -10.70 -63.97 -34.44
C ALA A 177 -11.08 -64.46 -33.03
N GLY A 178 -12.16 -65.26 -33.01
CA GLY A 178 -12.65 -65.96 -31.84
C GLY A 178 -11.84 -67.17 -31.40
N GLY A 179 -12.20 -67.67 -30.22
CA GLY A 179 -12.24 -69.10 -29.94
C GLY A 179 -11.33 -69.58 -28.81
N GLY A 180 -11.95 -70.02 -27.70
CA GLY A 180 -11.35 -71.01 -26.82
C GLY A 180 -11.33 -70.64 -25.33
N ARG A 181 -12.28 -71.23 -24.59
CA ARG A 181 -12.22 -71.41 -23.12
C ARG A 181 -10.83 -71.90 -22.70
N ALA A 182 -10.38 -71.50 -21.50
CA ALA A 182 -10.29 -72.38 -20.32
C ALA A 182 -9.17 -71.95 -19.33
N ILE A 183 -9.56 -71.83 -18.04
CA ILE A 183 -8.83 -72.11 -16.78
C ILE A 183 -7.50 -71.40 -16.43
N ALA A 184 -7.62 -70.56 -15.40
CA ALA A 184 -6.94 -70.62 -14.10
C ALA A 184 -5.41 -70.73 -13.95
N ALA A 185 -4.95 -69.87 -13.03
CA ALA A 185 -4.01 -70.15 -11.92
C ALA A 185 -2.50 -69.99 -12.15
N MET A 186 -1.98 -69.04 -11.35
CA MET A 186 -0.84 -69.15 -10.44
C MET A 186 0.59 -69.37 -10.98
N ALA A 187 1.44 -68.50 -10.44
CA ALA A 187 2.76 -68.75 -9.86
C ALA A 187 3.98 -68.72 -10.80
N GLY A 188 4.96 -67.92 -10.35
CA GLY A 188 6.29 -68.47 -10.10
C GLY A 188 7.41 -67.97 -10.99
N ALA A 189 8.19 -67.07 -10.42
CA ALA A 189 9.65 -67.17 -10.28
C ALA A 189 10.58 -66.94 -11.49
N ASP A 190 11.69 -66.33 -11.09
CA ASP A 190 13.07 -66.47 -11.57
C ASP A 190 13.57 -65.73 -12.82
N VAL A 191 14.34 -64.69 -12.49
CA VAL A 191 15.59 -64.26 -13.14
C VAL A 191 16.52 -65.46 -13.37
N PRO A 192 17.19 -65.58 -14.53
CA PRO A 192 18.63 -65.30 -14.53
C PRO A 192 19.20 -64.63 -15.80
N THR A 193 20.04 -63.64 -15.52
CA THR A 193 21.34 -63.26 -16.10
C THR A 193 21.95 -64.08 -17.25
N ARG A 194 22.48 -63.37 -18.26
CA ARG A 194 23.85 -63.50 -18.86
C ARG A 194 24.01 -62.50 -20.02
N THR A 195 24.84 -61.46 -19.86
CA THR A 195 26.23 -61.30 -20.36
C THR A 195 26.46 -61.48 -21.86
N GLY A 196 26.86 -60.37 -22.51
CA GLY A 196 28.17 -60.28 -23.20
C GLY A 196 28.15 -60.21 -24.73
N GLY A 197 28.75 -59.14 -25.29
CA GLY A 197 29.32 -59.17 -26.65
C GLY A 197 29.35 -57.86 -27.45
N SER A 198 30.47 -57.13 -27.37
CA SER A 198 31.17 -56.27 -28.36
C SER A 198 30.49 -55.15 -29.20
N GLU A 199 30.94 -53.92 -28.90
CA GLU A 199 31.42 -52.75 -29.72
C GLU A 199 31.73 -52.92 -31.23
N PRO A 200 32.03 -51.85 -32.03
CA PRO A 200 32.17 -50.39 -31.74
C PRO A 200 31.55 -49.40 -32.81
N ASP A 201 31.61 -48.09 -32.48
CA ASP A 201 32.11 -46.96 -33.31
C ASP A 201 31.20 -45.70 -33.40
N ARG A 202 31.75 -44.63 -32.81
CA ARG A 202 31.58 -43.17 -33.05
C ARG A 202 30.17 -42.55 -33.17
N ALA A 203 29.83 -41.68 -32.21
CA ALA A 203 29.98 -40.23 -32.35
C ALA A 203 29.30 -39.43 -31.20
N ARG A 204 30.13 -38.65 -30.51
CA ARG A 204 29.91 -37.24 -30.07
C ARG A 204 28.66 -36.85 -29.24
N THR A 205 29.00 -36.39 -28.02
CA THR A 205 28.49 -35.20 -27.29
C THR A 205 27.08 -35.20 -26.70
N ALA A 206 27.02 -35.42 -25.37
CA ALA A 206 26.44 -34.48 -24.40
C ALA A 206 26.84 -34.92 -22.99
N THR A 207 27.98 -34.44 -22.51
CA THR A 207 28.45 -34.65 -21.13
C THR A 207 27.54 -33.85 -20.19
N LEU A 208 26.77 -34.56 -19.38
CA LEU A 208 26.28 -34.08 -18.09
C LEU A 208 27.49 -33.56 -17.30
N THR A 209 27.54 -32.25 -17.09
CA THR A 209 28.49 -31.62 -16.19
C THR A 209 28.24 -32.16 -14.79
N ALA A 210 29.19 -32.96 -14.34
CA ALA A 210 29.32 -33.42 -12.97
C ALA A 210 29.21 -32.22 -12.01
N VAL A 211 28.28 -32.33 -11.06
CA VAL A 211 28.35 -31.61 -9.79
C VAL A 211 29.73 -31.90 -9.20
N PRO A 212 30.61 -30.91 -8.95
CA PRO A 212 31.86 -31.19 -8.29
C PRO A 212 31.57 -31.52 -6.82
N THR A 213 31.76 -32.79 -6.48
CA THR A 213 31.87 -33.27 -5.10
C THR A 213 32.98 -32.48 -4.42
N ARG A 214 32.59 -31.58 -3.52
CA ARG A 214 33.50 -30.77 -2.70
C ARG A 214 34.37 -31.71 -1.85
N PRO A 215 35.71 -31.59 -1.86
CA PRO A 215 36.53 -32.34 -0.92
C PRO A 215 36.28 -31.79 0.48
N ALA A 216 35.85 -32.69 1.36
CA ALA A 216 35.80 -32.45 2.79
C ALA A 216 37.23 -32.21 3.32
N ALA A 217 37.37 -31.20 4.20
CA ALA A 217 38.55 -30.87 5.01
C ALA A 217 39.69 -30.04 4.36
N ALA A 218 39.37 -28.91 3.72
CA ALA A 218 40.27 -27.75 3.69
C ALA A 218 39.63 -26.63 4.53
N THR A 219 40.15 -26.47 5.76
CA THR A 219 40.03 -25.34 6.73
C THR A 219 38.72 -24.53 6.75
N ALA A 220 38.10 -24.41 7.93
CA ALA A 220 36.94 -23.51 8.14
C ALA A 220 37.20 -22.06 7.63
N ASP A 221 38.46 -21.62 7.58
CA ASP A 221 38.89 -20.32 7.05
C ASP A 221 38.76 -20.19 5.53
N GLY A 222 38.87 -21.27 4.75
CA GLY A 222 38.79 -21.23 3.29
C GLY A 222 37.37 -21.08 2.77
N GLY A 223 36.37 -21.61 3.49
CA GLY A 223 34.96 -21.46 3.15
C GLY A 223 34.45 -20.03 3.33
N LEU A 224 34.94 -19.35 4.37
CA LEU A 224 34.57 -17.97 4.68
C LEU A 224 35.17 -16.98 3.67
N ALA A 225 36.42 -17.20 3.23
CA ALA A 225 37.05 -16.39 2.18
C ALA A 225 36.27 -16.42 0.85
N LEU A 226 35.75 -17.59 0.46
CA LEU A 226 34.93 -17.72 -0.75
C LEU A 226 33.55 -17.07 -0.60
N LEU A 227 32.93 -17.14 0.59
CA LEU A 227 31.67 -16.45 0.87
C LEU A 227 31.83 -14.92 0.87
N ILE A 228 32.94 -14.41 1.42
CA ILE A 228 33.28 -12.98 1.35
C ILE A 228 33.50 -12.58 -0.11
N ALA A 229 34.29 -13.33 -0.88
CA ALA A 229 34.49 -13.02 -2.29
C ALA A 229 33.17 -13.01 -3.09
N GLN A 230 32.25 -13.93 -2.77
CA GLN A 230 30.92 -13.94 -3.36
C GLN A 230 30.07 -12.74 -2.92
N LEU A 231 30.15 -12.32 -1.65
CA LEU A 231 29.47 -11.12 -1.16
C LEU A 231 29.99 -9.84 -1.84
N LEU A 232 31.31 -9.73 -2.04
CA LEU A 232 31.93 -8.59 -2.71
C LEU A 232 31.48 -8.49 -4.19
N ASP A 233 31.51 -9.60 -4.93
CA ASP A 233 31.14 -9.62 -6.36
C ASP A 233 29.63 -9.59 -6.61
N ASP A 234 28.86 -10.50 -6.00
CA ASP A 234 27.44 -10.71 -6.34
C ASP A 234 26.52 -9.84 -5.48
N GLY A 235 26.95 -9.49 -4.26
CA GLY A 235 26.15 -8.75 -3.29
C GLY A 235 26.36 -7.24 -3.34
N LEU A 236 27.62 -6.80 -3.29
CA LEU A 236 27.97 -5.38 -3.11
C LEU A 236 28.19 -4.64 -4.42
N SER A 237 28.78 -5.26 -5.45
CA SER A 237 28.94 -4.63 -6.77
C SER A 237 27.64 -4.06 -7.38
N PRO A 238 26.49 -4.75 -7.36
CA PRO A 238 25.25 -4.17 -7.92
C PRO A 238 24.67 -3.02 -7.09
N LEU A 239 25.06 -2.87 -5.82
CA LEU A 239 24.59 -1.79 -4.95
C LEU A 239 25.43 -0.50 -5.10
N ILE A 240 26.62 -0.58 -5.71
CA ILE A 240 27.59 0.52 -5.79
C ILE A 240 27.96 0.82 -7.24
N VAL A 241 27.03 0.59 -8.17
CA VAL A 241 27.22 0.82 -9.61
C VAL A 241 27.65 2.25 -9.93
N ASP A 242 27.24 3.21 -9.10
CA ASP A 242 27.54 4.64 -9.28
C ASP A 242 29.01 5.02 -8.98
N VAL A 243 29.81 4.12 -8.38
CA VAL A 243 31.23 4.36 -8.06
C VAL A 243 32.11 3.26 -8.68
N PRO A 244 32.48 3.38 -9.97
CA PRO A 244 33.16 2.31 -10.72
C PRO A 244 34.54 1.96 -10.16
N ASP A 245 35.23 2.93 -9.55
CA ASP A 245 36.55 2.71 -8.93
C ASP A 245 36.45 1.73 -7.75
N LEU A 246 35.41 1.84 -6.92
CA LEU A 246 35.18 0.96 -5.78
C LEU A 246 34.73 -0.45 -6.22
N VAL A 247 33.95 -0.53 -7.30
CA VAL A 247 33.57 -1.81 -7.93
C VAL A 247 34.81 -2.55 -8.45
N GLY A 248 35.75 -1.83 -9.08
CA GLY A 248 37.04 -2.40 -9.50
C GLY A 248 37.86 -2.94 -8.33
N GLU A 249 37.92 -2.20 -7.22
CA GLU A 249 38.61 -2.63 -5.99
C GLU A 249 37.93 -3.85 -5.34
N LEU A 250 36.59 -3.91 -5.32
CA LEU A 250 35.80 -5.04 -4.82
C LEU A 250 36.09 -6.31 -5.63
N HIS A 251 36.07 -6.22 -6.96
CA HIS A 251 36.39 -7.36 -7.84
C HIS A 251 37.84 -7.82 -7.70
N ALA A 252 38.79 -6.89 -7.57
CA ALA A 252 40.20 -7.24 -7.36
C ALA A 252 40.41 -7.98 -6.02
N LEU A 253 39.78 -7.50 -4.94
CA LEU A 253 39.79 -8.18 -3.64
C LEU A 253 39.10 -9.55 -3.69
N ALA A 254 37.94 -9.64 -4.33
CA ALA A 254 37.21 -10.90 -4.51
C ALA A 254 38.04 -11.93 -5.31
N GLY A 255 38.74 -11.48 -6.36
CA GLY A 255 39.69 -12.29 -7.11
C GLY A 255 40.85 -12.79 -6.25
N GLU A 256 41.50 -11.89 -5.48
CA GLU A 256 42.59 -12.24 -4.56
C GLU A 256 42.14 -13.29 -3.50
N LEU A 257 40.91 -13.18 -2.99
CA LEU A 257 40.31 -14.09 -2.01
C LEU A 257 39.87 -15.44 -2.63
N ARG A 258 39.46 -15.48 -3.90
CA ARG A 258 39.17 -16.71 -4.64
C ARG A 258 40.43 -17.49 -5.00
N ASP A 259 41.45 -16.79 -5.49
CA ASP A 259 42.71 -17.39 -5.92
C ASP A 259 43.55 -17.87 -4.75
N THR A 260 43.49 -17.18 -3.60
CA THR A 260 44.25 -17.58 -2.41
C THR A 260 43.44 -17.35 -1.13
N PRO A 261 42.55 -18.28 -0.74
CA PRO A 261 41.65 -18.10 0.40
C PRO A 261 42.36 -18.02 1.77
N ALA A 262 43.59 -18.53 1.87
CA ALA A 262 44.42 -18.40 3.08
C ALA A 262 44.87 -16.95 3.36
N ARG A 263 44.80 -16.04 2.37
CA ARG A 263 45.15 -14.62 2.55
C ARG A 263 44.16 -13.84 3.40
N LEU A 264 43.00 -14.39 3.70
CA LEU A 264 42.04 -13.75 4.60
C LEU A 264 42.65 -13.41 5.97
N VAL A 265 43.61 -14.23 6.43
CA VAL A 265 44.29 -14.05 7.73
C VAL A 265 45.43 -13.03 7.65
N ASP A 266 45.86 -12.63 6.44
CA ASP A 266 46.94 -11.67 6.24
C ASP A 266 46.53 -10.25 6.65
N ASP A 267 47.44 -9.54 7.34
CA ASP A 267 47.22 -8.17 7.79
C ASP A 267 47.05 -7.21 6.60
N GLY A 268 47.67 -7.51 5.45
CA GLY A 268 47.48 -6.76 4.22
C GLY A 268 46.07 -6.87 3.64
N CYS A 269 45.48 -8.07 3.64
CA CYS A 269 44.09 -8.29 3.20
C CYS A 269 43.10 -7.63 4.16
N ARG A 270 43.37 -7.73 5.48
CA ARG A 270 42.56 -7.06 6.51
C ARG A 270 42.52 -5.54 6.33
N GLN A 271 43.67 -4.90 6.13
CA GLN A 271 43.72 -3.44 5.92
C GLN A 271 42.97 -3.00 4.66
N LYS A 272 43.09 -3.77 3.57
CA LYS A 272 42.31 -3.53 2.34
C LYS A 272 40.80 -3.65 2.60
N LEU A 273 40.36 -4.71 3.28
CA LEU A 273 38.95 -4.89 3.68
C LEU A 273 38.46 -3.75 4.58
N GLU A 274 39.24 -3.33 5.58
CA GLU A 274 38.89 -2.19 6.44
C GLU A 274 38.77 -0.87 5.65
N SER A 275 39.63 -0.66 4.65
CA SER A 275 39.54 0.52 3.78
C SER A 275 38.29 0.51 2.90
N VAL A 276 37.91 -0.66 2.37
CA VAL A 276 36.69 -0.85 1.57
C VAL A 276 35.46 -0.68 2.45
N VAL A 277 35.43 -1.24 3.66
CA VAL A 277 34.32 -1.07 4.61
C VAL A 277 34.10 0.41 4.91
N LYS A 278 35.16 1.16 5.20
CA LYS A 278 35.05 2.61 5.42
C LYS A 278 34.51 3.30 4.18
N ARG A 279 35.08 3.06 2.99
CA ARG A 279 34.59 3.66 1.75
C ARG A 279 33.13 3.34 1.48
N LEU A 280 32.70 2.11 1.75
CA LEU A 280 31.33 1.66 1.58
C LEU A 280 30.39 2.34 2.58
N GLU A 281 30.84 2.58 3.82
CA GLU A 281 30.12 3.39 4.82
C GLU A 281 29.91 4.83 4.31
N TRP A 282 30.96 5.47 3.80
CA TRP A 282 30.85 6.81 3.19
C TRP A 282 29.87 6.85 2.01
N VAL A 283 29.95 5.87 1.09
CA VAL A 283 29.03 5.78 -0.04
C VAL A 283 27.60 5.53 0.43
N ALA A 284 27.40 4.68 1.44
CA ALA A 284 26.08 4.42 2.01
C ALA A 284 25.48 5.67 2.67
N GLU A 285 26.29 6.44 3.41
CA GLU A 285 25.89 7.73 4.00
C GLU A 285 25.53 8.76 2.93
N GLU A 286 26.34 8.90 1.89
CA GLU A 286 26.09 9.80 0.77
C GLU A 286 24.79 9.43 0.04
N GLN A 287 24.59 8.14 -0.25
CA GLN A 287 23.37 7.64 -0.89
C GLN A 287 22.13 7.86 -0.02
N LEU A 288 22.24 7.65 1.30
CA LEU A 288 21.16 7.96 2.24
C LEU A 288 20.85 9.46 2.26
N ALA A 289 21.87 10.32 2.25
CA ALA A 289 21.73 11.77 2.21
C ALA A 289 21.07 12.23 0.91
N VAL A 290 21.50 11.71 -0.25
CA VAL A 290 20.89 11.99 -1.56
C VAL A 290 19.43 11.53 -1.58
N ARG A 291 19.13 10.32 -1.11
CA ARG A 291 17.77 9.81 -1.01
C ARG A 291 16.89 10.71 -0.14
N SER A 292 17.39 11.12 1.03
CA SER A 292 16.68 12.03 1.92
C SER A 292 16.48 13.41 1.28
N GLY A 293 17.48 13.92 0.56
CA GLY A 293 17.41 15.18 -0.16
C GLY A 293 16.36 15.14 -1.28
N LEU A 294 16.33 14.08 -2.09
CA LEU A 294 15.33 13.87 -3.13
C LEU A 294 13.91 13.78 -2.56
N ILE A 295 13.72 13.09 -1.45
CA ILE A 295 12.44 13.04 -0.74
C ILE A 295 12.04 14.46 -0.29
N GLY A 296 12.97 15.23 0.28
CA GLY A 296 12.71 16.62 0.68
C GLY A 296 12.32 17.52 -0.48
N VAL A 297 13.01 17.42 -1.62
CA VAL A 297 12.66 18.15 -2.86
C VAL A 297 11.27 17.76 -3.35
N LEU A 298 10.95 16.46 -3.35
CA LEU A 298 9.64 15.97 -3.79
C LEU A 298 8.52 16.45 -2.86
N GLN A 299 8.74 16.45 -1.55
CA GLN A 299 7.81 17.03 -0.57
C GLN A 299 7.60 18.53 -0.80
N LEU A 300 8.65 19.29 -1.13
CA LEU A 300 8.53 20.72 -1.47
C LEU A 300 7.72 20.93 -2.75
N ILE A 301 7.94 20.12 -3.79
CA ILE A 301 7.14 20.17 -5.02
C ILE A 301 5.67 19.88 -4.72
N LEU A 302 5.41 18.86 -3.90
CA LEU A 302 4.06 18.50 -3.50
C LEU A 302 3.40 19.64 -2.69
N GLN A 303 4.12 20.22 -1.73
CA GLN A 303 3.63 21.38 -0.97
C GLN A 303 3.36 22.57 -1.89
N ASN A 304 4.21 22.84 -2.88
CA ASN A 304 3.99 23.90 -3.86
C ASN A 304 2.70 23.67 -4.67
N ILE A 305 2.46 22.43 -5.12
CA ILE A 305 1.23 22.04 -5.81
C ILE A 305 0.00 22.24 -4.91
N SER A 306 0.10 21.90 -3.62
CA SER A 306 -1.02 22.09 -2.68
C SER A 306 -1.40 23.57 -2.52
N GLN A 307 -0.40 24.47 -2.48
CA GLN A 307 -0.64 25.91 -2.35
C GLN A 307 -1.20 26.53 -3.63
N LEU A 308 -0.88 25.96 -4.79
CA LEU A 308 -1.34 26.48 -6.08
C LEU A 308 -2.82 26.18 -6.34
N VAL A 309 -3.39 25.19 -5.64
CA VAL A 309 -4.77 24.76 -5.85
C VAL A 309 -5.63 25.23 -4.68
N LEU A 310 -6.24 26.38 -4.87
CA LEU A 310 -7.23 26.93 -3.94
C LEU A 310 -8.48 26.03 -3.93
N ASP A 311 -8.93 25.64 -2.74
CA ASP A 311 -10.25 25.05 -2.41
C ASP A 311 -10.57 23.60 -2.80
N ASP A 312 -9.70 22.85 -3.47
CA ASP A 312 -9.99 21.43 -3.77
C ASP A 312 -9.60 20.51 -2.59
N ARG A 313 -10.62 20.11 -1.80
CA ARG A 313 -10.50 19.15 -0.69
C ARG A 313 -9.96 17.79 -1.14
N TRP A 314 -10.25 17.37 -2.37
CA TRP A 314 -9.77 16.09 -2.89
C TRP A 314 -8.26 16.15 -3.15
N LEU A 315 -7.77 17.22 -3.77
CA LEU A 315 -6.33 17.43 -4.00
C LEU A 315 -5.58 17.52 -2.68
N HIS A 316 -6.07 18.29 -1.71
CA HIS A 316 -5.47 18.35 -0.37
C HIS A 316 -5.40 16.98 0.30
N GLY A 317 -6.45 16.15 0.17
CA GLY A 317 -6.46 14.78 0.67
C GLY A 317 -5.40 13.89 0.02
N GLN A 318 -5.32 13.90 -1.32
CA GLN A 318 -4.33 13.08 -2.05
C GLN A 318 -2.89 13.52 -1.77
N LEU A 319 -2.64 14.83 -1.68
CA LEU A 319 -1.32 15.36 -1.34
C LEU A 319 -0.92 15.06 0.11
N SER A 320 -1.87 15.05 1.05
CA SER A 320 -1.61 14.61 2.42
C SER A 320 -1.20 13.14 2.46
N VAL A 321 -1.90 12.27 1.71
CA VAL A 321 -1.57 10.83 1.64
C VAL A 321 -0.19 10.63 1.01
N LEU A 322 0.11 11.35 -0.08
CA LEU A 322 1.43 11.29 -0.72
C LEU A 322 2.55 11.76 0.24
N THR A 323 2.33 12.84 0.99
CA THR A 323 3.29 13.33 1.99
C THR A 323 3.51 12.30 3.09
N GLU A 324 2.46 11.60 3.54
CA GLU A 324 2.57 10.55 4.53
C GLU A 324 3.36 9.34 4.02
N VAL A 325 3.18 8.95 2.76
CA VAL A 325 3.93 7.83 2.15
C VAL A 325 5.44 8.07 2.21
N PHE A 326 5.89 9.31 2.03
CA PHE A 326 7.31 9.68 2.10
C PHE A 326 7.94 9.65 3.50
N THR A 327 7.14 9.44 4.56
CA THR A 327 7.67 9.28 5.94
C THR A 327 8.17 7.86 6.21
N ARG A 328 7.87 6.91 5.32
CA ARG A 328 8.23 5.49 5.45
C ARG A 328 9.35 5.13 4.48
N PRO A 329 10.10 4.02 4.72
CA PRO A 329 11.06 3.52 3.75
C PRO A 329 10.35 3.22 2.42
N LEU A 330 10.72 3.95 1.38
CA LEU A 330 10.17 3.76 0.04
C LEU A 330 10.59 2.39 -0.51
N ASP A 331 9.59 1.61 -0.90
CA ASP A 331 9.71 0.36 -1.68
C ASP A 331 9.15 0.60 -3.09
N VAL A 332 9.53 -0.24 -4.06
CA VAL A 332 9.12 -0.13 -5.47
C VAL A 332 7.60 -0.05 -5.61
N ARG A 333 6.87 -0.83 -4.82
CA ARG A 333 5.39 -0.81 -4.83
C ARG A 333 4.83 0.53 -4.37
N THR A 334 5.44 1.11 -3.34
CA THR A 334 5.05 2.44 -2.84
C THR A 334 5.38 3.53 -3.85
N LEU A 335 6.45 3.36 -4.62
CA LEU A 335 6.82 4.28 -5.70
C LEU A 335 5.82 4.21 -6.86
N ASP A 336 5.38 3.00 -7.25
CA ASP A 336 4.31 2.82 -8.25
C ASP A 336 2.99 3.46 -7.81
N ASP A 337 2.62 3.30 -6.54
CA ASP A 337 1.42 3.93 -5.96
C ASP A 337 1.53 5.46 -5.95
N VAL A 338 2.71 5.99 -5.60
CA VAL A 338 3.01 7.43 -5.66
C VAL A 338 2.90 7.93 -7.09
N GLU A 339 3.44 7.21 -8.07
CA GLU A 339 3.37 7.59 -9.49
C GLU A 339 1.91 7.66 -9.97
N ARG A 340 1.10 6.65 -9.66
CA ARG A 340 -0.33 6.64 -10.03
C ARG A 340 -1.08 7.82 -9.42
N ARG A 341 -0.87 8.09 -8.13
CA ARG A 341 -1.51 9.21 -7.45
C ARG A 341 -1.07 10.56 -8.00
N LEU A 342 0.22 10.73 -8.32
CA LEU A 342 0.71 11.95 -8.98
C LEU A 342 0.07 12.13 -10.35
N ARG A 343 -0.15 11.05 -11.11
CA ARG A 343 -0.87 11.11 -12.39
C ARG A 343 -2.32 11.58 -12.21
N ASP A 344 -3.03 11.04 -11.23
CA ASP A 344 -4.39 11.49 -10.90
C ASP A 344 -4.42 12.99 -10.50
N VAL A 345 -3.42 13.44 -9.72
CA VAL A 345 -3.26 14.87 -9.36
C VAL A 345 -3.02 15.73 -10.59
N ILE A 346 -2.15 15.31 -11.51
CA ILE A 346 -1.86 16.01 -12.76
C ILE A 346 -3.13 16.14 -13.62
N ASP A 347 -3.89 15.06 -13.77
CA ASP A 347 -5.13 15.07 -14.55
C ASP A 347 -6.17 16.01 -13.94
N LYS A 348 -6.31 16.01 -12.61
CA LYS A 348 -7.22 16.91 -11.90
C LYS A 348 -6.79 18.37 -12.02
N GLN A 349 -5.49 18.67 -11.86
CA GLN A 349 -4.96 20.02 -12.11
C GLN A 349 -5.20 20.48 -13.55
N GLY A 350 -5.03 19.58 -14.52
CA GLY A 350 -5.33 19.83 -15.93
C GLY A 350 -6.81 20.12 -16.18
N HIS A 351 -7.72 19.51 -15.42
CA HIS A 351 -9.15 19.81 -15.44
C HIS A 351 -9.43 21.20 -14.85
N LEU A 352 -8.96 21.48 -13.64
CA LEU A 352 -9.17 22.77 -12.96
C LEU A 352 -8.61 23.95 -13.76
N LYS A 353 -7.45 23.78 -14.41
CA LYS A 353 -6.88 24.79 -15.30
C LYS A 353 -7.79 25.08 -16.49
N ARG A 354 -8.39 24.05 -17.09
CA ARG A 354 -9.34 24.22 -18.20
C ARG A 354 -10.62 24.90 -17.72
N GLU A 355 -11.18 24.48 -16.60
CA GLU A 355 -12.36 25.12 -15.99
C GLU A 355 -12.13 26.60 -15.70
N LEU A 356 -10.99 26.95 -15.09
CA LEU A 356 -10.64 28.34 -14.80
C LEU A 356 -10.45 29.15 -16.08
N THR A 357 -9.79 28.58 -17.09
CA THR A 357 -9.61 29.24 -18.41
C THR A 357 -10.96 29.46 -19.10
N ASP A 358 -11.86 28.49 -19.02
CA ASP A 358 -13.19 28.56 -19.61
C ASP A 358 -14.08 29.56 -18.88
N ALA A 359 -14.03 29.59 -17.54
CA ALA A 359 -14.70 30.59 -16.71
C ALA A 359 -14.20 32.01 -17.05
N GLN A 360 -12.88 32.21 -17.15
CA GLN A 360 -12.30 33.50 -17.57
C GLN A 360 -12.76 33.91 -18.96
N ARG A 361 -12.81 32.97 -19.91
CA ARG A 361 -13.30 33.23 -21.27
C ARG A 361 -14.78 33.64 -21.26
N ARG A 362 -15.62 32.92 -20.52
CA ARG A 362 -17.05 33.25 -20.34
C ARG A 362 -17.25 34.63 -19.73
N LEU A 363 -16.50 34.96 -18.67
CA LEU A 363 -16.54 36.28 -18.04
C LEU A 363 -16.16 37.38 -19.04
N LYS A 364 -15.11 37.16 -19.84
CA LYS A 364 -14.69 38.13 -20.88
C LYS A 364 -15.76 38.32 -21.95
N THR A 365 -16.38 37.24 -22.43
CA THR A 365 -17.49 37.32 -23.40
C THR A 365 -18.69 38.05 -22.83
N MET A 366 -19.06 37.77 -21.58
CA MET A 366 -20.17 38.45 -20.91
C MET A 366 -19.90 39.94 -20.71
N LEU A 367 -18.67 40.30 -20.30
CA LEU A 367 -18.29 41.70 -20.08
C LEU A 367 -18.26 42.49 -21.41
N ALA A 368 -17.85 41.85 -22.51
CA ALA A 368 -17.97 42.43 -23.84
C ALA A 368 -19.43 42.69 -24.22
N GLY A 369 -20.32 41.70 -24.04
CA GLY A 369 -21.75 41.85 -24.29
C GLY A 369 -22.40 42.94 -23.43
N PHE A 370 -22.00 43.06 -22.16
CA PHE A 370 -22.46 44.14 -21.28
C PHE A 370 -22.05 45.53 -21.79
N VAL A 371 -20.82 45.68 -22.26
CA VAL A 371 -20.32 46.95 -22.83
C VAL A 371 -21.07 47.32 -24.10
N ASP A 372 -21.31 46.36 -24.99
CA ASP A 372 -22.09 46.59 -26.22
C ASP A 372 -23.53 47.03 -25.89
N ARG A 373 -24.16 46.42 -24.88
CA ARG A 373 -25.51 46.81 -24.41
C ARG A 373 -25.54 48.18 -23.74
N LEU A 374 -24.49 48.54 -23.00
CA LEU A 374 -24.37 49.87 -22.42
C LEU A 374 -24.22 50.95 -23.50
N ALA A 375 -23.48 50.63 -24.58
CA ALA A 375 -23.36 51.52 -25.74
C ALA A 375 -24.71 51.70 -26.46
N GLU A 376 -25.48 50.62 -26.69
CA GLU A 376 -26.83 50.68 -27.28
C GLU A 376 -27.81 51.50 -26.43
N PHE A 377 -27.78 51.31 -25.10
CA PHE A 377 -28.60 52.08 -24.17
C PHE A 377 -28.21 53.58 -24.14
N SER A 378 -26.91 53.88 -24.19
CA SER A 378 -26.43 55.26 -24.26
C SER A 378 -26.82 55.94 -25.56
N ALA A 379 -26.79 55.24 -26.70
CA ALA A 379 -27.23 55.76 -27.98
C ALA A 379 -28.73 56.10 -27.99
N THR A 380 -29.59 55.16 -27.54
CA THR A 380 -31.04 55.39 -27.46
C THR A 380 -31.42 56.48 -26.46
N THR A 381 -30.70 56.60 -25.35
CA THR A 381 -30.91 57.70 -24.39
C THR A 381 -30.46 59.05 -24.96
N GLY A 382 -29.39 59.07 -25.75
CA GLY A 382 -28.94 60.27 -26.49
C GLY A 382 -29.98 60.73 -27.52
N GLU A 383 -30.49 59.81 -28.34
CA GLU A 383 -31.57 60.09 -29.30
C GLU A 383 -32.83 60.66 -28.63
N TYR A 384 -33.21 60.09 -27.49
CA TYR A 384 -34.31 60.60 -26.67
C TYR A 384 -34.06 62.01 -26.14
N HIS A 385 -32.84 62.27 -25.62
CA HIS A 385 -32.48 63.60 -25.11
C HIS A 385 -32.49 64.66 -26.22
N ASP A 386 -31.96 64.31 -27.40
CA ASP A 386 -31.98 65.17 -28.58
C ASP A 386 -33.42 65.42 -29.06
N ALA A 387 -34.28 64.41 -29.03
CA ALA A 387 -35.70 64.55 -29.36
C ALA A 387 -36.42 65.48 -28.40
N ILE A 388 -36.19 65.36 -27.09
CA ILE A 388 -36.74 66.30 -26.09
C ILE A 388 -36.24 67.73 -26.35
N GLY A 389 -34.95 67.90 -26.66
CA GLY A 389 -34.39 69.22 -27.00
C GLY A 389 -35.10 69.85 -28.20
N ARG A 390 -35.28 69.09 -29.29
CA ARG A 390 -36.03 69.55 -30.48
C ARG A 390 -37.50 69.86 -30.17
N CYS A 391 -38.14 69.02 -29.36
CA CYS A 391 -39.53 69.23 -28.95
C CYS A 391 -39.67 70.48 -28.08
N ALA A 392 -38.75 70.72 -27.15
CA ALA A 392 -38.73 71.93 -26.32
C ALA A 392 -38.55 73.20 -27.17
N GLU A 393 -37.67 73.18 -28.18
CA GLU A 393 -37.53 74.28 -29.13
C GLU A 393 -38.78 74.51 -29.97
N ARG A 394 -39.45 73.44 -30.42
CA ARG A 394 -40.70 73.53 -31.20
C ARG A 394 -41.85 74.09 -30.36
N VAL A 395 -41.98 73.66 -29.10
CA VAL A 395 -42.96 74.23 -28.15
C VAL A 395 -42.69 75.71 -27.90
N ALA A 396 -41.42 76.12 -27.78
CA ALA A 396 -41.06 77.52 -27.58
C ALA A 396 -41.36 78.43 -28.80
N LYS A 397 -41.42 77.85 -30.00
CA LYS A 397 -41.70 78.55 -31.27
C LYS A 397 -43.16 78.40 -31.75
N ALA A 398 -43.97 77.58 -31.09
CA ALA A 398 -45.34 77.27 -31.52
C ALA A 398 -46.29 78.45 -31.30
N GLU A 399 -47.11 78.76 -32.30
CA GLU A 399 -48.11 79.84 -32.24
C GLU A 399 -49.55 79.31 -32.05
N ASP A 400 -49.77 78.00 -32.25
CA ASP A 400 -51.08 77.34 -32.12
C ASP A 400 -51.05 76.06 -31.25
N ILE A 401 -52.18 75.75 -30.60
CA ILE A 401 -52.38 74.59 -29.72
C ILE A 401 -52.29 73.25 -30.46
N THR A 402 -52.57 73.25 -31.77
CA THR A 402 -52.47 72.07 -32.63
C THR A 402 -51.02 71.64 -32.86
N GLU A 403 -50.11 72.60 -33.06
CA GLU A 403 -48.67 72.35 -33.19
C GLU A 403 -48.05 71.76 -31.91
N ILE A 404 -48.57 72.17 -30.74
CA ILE A 404 -48.15 71.63 -29.45
C ILE A 404 -48.63 70.18 -29.29
N SER A 405 -49.82 69.84 -29.82
CA SER A 405 -50.35 68.47 -29.73
C SER A 405 -49.50 67.47 -30.50
N ASP A 406 -49.05 67.82 -31.71
CA ASP A 406 -48.15 66.99 -32.51
C ASP A 406 -46.79 66.78 -31.82
N VAL A 407 -46.27 67.81 -31.16
CA VAL A 407 -45.00 67.72 -30.41
C VAL A 407 -45.15 66.83 -29.16
N VAL A 408 -46.28 66.91 -28.46
CA VAL A 408 -46.56 66.04 -27.31
C VAL A 408 -46.70 64.57 -27.75
N GLU A 409 -47.34 64.31 -28.89
CA GLU A 409 -47.44 62.96 -29.45
C GLU A 409 -46.04 62.39 -29.79
N GLU A 410 -45.16 63.22 -30.38
CA GLU A 410 -43.77 62.84 -30.65
C GLU A 410 -42.97 62.56 -29.35
N ILE A 411 -43.08 63.40 -28.31
CA ILE A 411 -42.44 63.17 -27.00
C ILE A 411 -42.93 61.85 -26.39
N LEU A 412 -44.24 61.58 -26.41
CA LEU A 412 -44.81 60.36 -25.87
C LEU A 412 -44.32 59.12 -26.61
N GLN A 413 -44.19 59.20 -27.94
CA GLN A 413 -43.64 58.12 -28.75
C GLN A 413 -42.15 57.87 -28.43
N GLN A 414 -41.33 58.92 -28.37
CA GLN A 414 -39.90 58.79 -28.05
C GLN A 414 -39.66 58.31 -26.60
N THR A 415 -40.48 58.76 -25.66
CA THR A 415 -40.45 58.29 -24.27
C THR A 415 -40.76 56.80 -24.20
N ARG A 416 -41.72 56.32 -24.99
CA ARG A 416 -42.09 54.90 -25.03
C ARG A 416 -40.99 54.03 -25.63
N ILE A 417 -40.33 54.51 -26.69
CA ILE A 417 -39.16 53.83 -27.29
C ILE A 417 -38.01 53.73 -26.29
N ALA A 418 -37.69 54.82 -25.58
CA ALA A 418 -36.65 54.84 -24.55
C ALA A 418 -36.98 53.93 -23.37
N GLN A 419 -38.23 53.91 -22.92
CA GLN A 419 -38.71 53.03 -21.85
C GLN A 419 -38.62 51.56 -22.26
N ASP A 420 -39.02 51.21 -23.48
CA ASP A 420 -38.93 49.85 -24.00
C ASP A 420 -37.46 49.39 -24.17
N SER A 421 -36.56 50.30 -24.54
CA SER A 421 -35.11 50.05 -24.59
C SER A 421 -34.55 49.79 -23.19
N ALA A 422 -34.85 50.66 -22.22
CA ALA A 422 -34.42 50.52 -20.83
C ALA A 422 -34.91 49.21 -20.20
N GLN A 423 -36.17 48.86 -20.43
CA GLN A 423 -36.76 47.65 -19.87
C GLN A 423 -36.18 46.38 -20.51
N ARG A 424 -35.85 46.41 -21.80
CA ARG A 424 -35.14 45.31 -22.47
C ARG A 424 -33.72 45.16 -21.96
N SER A 425 -32.91 46.22 -21.90
CA SER A 425 -31.56 46.17 -21.33
C SER A 425 -31.54 45.67 -19.89
N HIS A 426 -32.50 46.10 -19.06
CA HIS A 426 -32.59 45.62 -17.69
C HIS A 426 -32.94 44.13 -17.58
N ARG A 427 -33.85 43.62 -18.42
CA ARG A 427 -34.17 42.18 -18.48
C ARG A 427 -32.97 41.36 -18.94
N GLU A 428 -32.25 41.82 -19.97
CA GLU A 428 -31.09 41.10 -20.51
C GLU A 428 -29.90 41.10 -19.56
N ILE A 429 -29.63 42.21 -18.87
CA ILE A 429 -28.58 42.28 -17.82
C ILE A 429 -28.90 41.32 -16.67
N ASN A 430 -30.16 41.29 -16.21
CA ASN A 430 -30.56 40.34 -15.18
C ASN A 430 -30.44 38.89 -15.66
N ALA A 431 -30.82 38.59 -16.91
CA ALA A 431 -30.64 37.25 -17.47
C ALA A 431 -29.17 36.82 -17.57
N LEU A 432 -28.26 37.75 -17.91
CA LEU A 432 -26.82 37.49 -17.91
C LEU A 432 -26.30 37.26 -16.48
N LYS A 433 -26.77 38.04 -15.51
CA LYS A 433 -26.42 37.88 -14.10
C LYS A 433 -26.87 36.51 -13.56
N ASP A 434 -28.10 36.11 -13.87
CA ASP A 434 -28.65 34.81 -13.50
C ASP A 434 -27.83 33.66 -14.13
N GLN A 435 -27.32 33.83 -15.36
CA GLN A 435 -26.41 32.88 -15.99
C GLN A 435 -25.05 32.76 -15.27
N VAL A 436 -24.52 33.83 -14.66
CA VAL A 436 -23.30 33.77 -13.84
C VAL A 436 -23.57 33.06 -12.53
N GLU A 437 -24.67 33.40 -11.86
CA GLU A 437 -25.04 32.80 -10.58
C GLU A 437 -25.35 31.30 -10.72
N ALA A 438 -25.80 30.85 -11.90
CA ALA A 438 -26.01 29.43 -12.19
C ALA A 438 -24.73 28.68 -12.63
N ALA A 439 -23.65 29.40 -12.98
CA ALA A 439 -22.40 28.82 -13.48
C ALA A 439 -21.26 28.80 -12.45
N ASN A 440 -21.38 29.57 -11.36
CA ASN A 440 -20.58 29.47 -10.15
C ASN A 440 -21.23 28.49 -9.16
#